data_AF-M0BHJ5-F1
#
_entry.id   AF-M0BHJ5-F1
#
_cell.length_a   1.000
_cell.length_b   1.000
_cell.length_c   1.000
_cell.angle_alpha   90.00
_cell.angle_beta   90.00
_cell.angle_gamma   90.00
#
_symmetry.space_group_name_H-M   'P 1'
#
loop_
_entity.id
_entity.type
_entity.pdbx_description
1 polymer ?
#
loop_
_entity_poly.entity_id
_entity_poly.type
_entity_poly.pdbx_seq_one_letter_code
_entity_poly.pdbx_strand_id
1 'polypeptide(L)'
;MNESLTTSTDADSVSIPPFPDAVTGGSTVLVAGTMDPSRYSLGLRTLCRYGRPDDAALAVTSTESADQTTASYDSICDGDGPSLGLVDTQSERQYLSSLYGPTPTVFTPSTADLERVVIALSELTQTAIPATDSRHLVVRSVTPFLEHAATDRVCNVLQRIEGVRTGDGIGYVGIQYTEHDEETVASLAKLVDGILWVTHGSADELVFEYQSARRFSGSIPAGKP
;
A
#
# COMPACT_ATOMS: atom_id res chain seq x y z
N MET A 1 -24.07 -20.43 -24.30
CA MET A 1 -24.18 -18.95 -24.29
C MET A 1 -23.79 -18.53 -22.90
N ASN A 2 -22.51 -18.20 -22.70
CA ASN A 2 -22.01 -17.70 -21.42
C ASN A 2 -21.82 -16.20 -21.61
N GLU A 3 -22.63 -15.42 -20.91
CA GLU A 3 -22.40 -13.99 -20.73
C GLU A 3 -21.22 -13.83 -19.77
N SER A 4 -20.07 -13.47 -20.32
CA SER A 4 -18.97 -12.89 -19.56
C SER A 4 -19.34 -11.46 -19.22
N LEU A 5 -19.79 -11.20 -17.99
CA LEU A 5 -19.77 -9.86 -17.43
C LEU A 5 -18.31 -9.46 -17.21
N THR A 6 -17.75 -8.76 -18.18
CA THR A 6 -16.60 -7.88 -17.95
C THR A 6 -17.12 -6.68 -17.17
N THR A 7 -16.99 -6.70 -15.85
CA THR A 7 -17.06 -5.48 -15.05
C THR A 7 -15.78 -4.69 -15.34
N SER A 8 -15.82 -3.91 -16.42
CA SER A 8 -14.91 -2.79 -16.66
C SER A 8 -15.03 -1.85 -15.47
N THR A 9 -14.01 -1.79 -14.63
CA THR A 9 -13.98 -1.10 -13.34
C THR A 9 -14.16 0.42 -13.52
N ASP A 10 -15.06 1.03 -12.74
CA ASP A 10 -15.26 2.49 -12.57
C ASP A 10 -13.98 3.28 -12.22
N ALA A 11 -12.85 2.61 -11.94
CA ALA A 11 -11.60 3.23 -11.51
C ALA A 11 -10.84 3.96 -12.63
N ASP A 12 -11.09 3.64 -13.91
CA ASP A 12 -10.38 4.25 -15.06
C ASP A 12 -10.91 5.66 -15.41
N SER A 13 -12.10 6.04 -14.93
CA SER A 13 -12.67 7.38 -15.15
C SER A 13 -12.42 8.35 -14.00
N VAL A 14 -11.83 7.89 -12.89
CA VAL A 14 -11.62 8.73 -11.71
C VAL A 14 -10.38 9.60 -11.86
N SER A 15 -10.55 10.92 -11.75
CA SER A 15 -9.42 11.87 -11.73
C SER A 15 -8.68 11.78 -10.41
N ILE A 16 -7.36 11.55 -10.47
CA ILE A 16 -6.49 11.45 -9.29
C ILE A 16 -5.61 12.70 -9.23
N PRO A 17 -5.71 13.53 -8.17
CA PRO A 17 -4.87 14.71 -8.03
C PRO A 17 -3.42 14.32 -7.73
N PRO A 18 -2.44 15.23 -7.93
CA PRO A 18 -1.08 14.98 -7.50
C PRO A 18 -1.01 14.81 -5.98
N PHE A 19 -0.07 13.98 -5.51
CA PHE A 19 0.22 13.86 -4.09
C PHE A 19 0.67 15.23 -3.52
N PRO A 20 0.25 15.59 -2.30
CA PRO A 20 0.65 16.86 -1.70
C PRO A 20 2.16 16.96 -1.50
N ASP A 21 2.76 18.12 -1.79
CA ASP A 21 4.21 18.38 -1.65
C ASP A 21 4.74 18.20 -0.22
N ALA A 22 3.83 18.20 0.77
CA ALA A 22 4.16 17.93 2.17
C ALA A 22 4.52 16.47 2.45
N VAL A 23 4.26 15.55 1.51
CA VAL A 23 4.74 14.17 1.54
C VAL A 23 6.15 14.16 0.94
N THR A 24 7.15 13.95 1.80
CA THR A 24 8.57 13.95 1.40
C THR A 24 9.16 12.55 1.41
N GLY A 25 10.25 12.34 0.67
CA GLY A 25 11.08 11.15 0.82
C GLY A 25 11.46 10.92 2.30
N GLY A 26 11.54 9.66 2.70
CA GLY A 26 11.81 9.27 4.09
C GLY A 26 10.61 9.37 5.05
N SER A 27 9.44 9.87 4.61
CA SER A 27 8.23 9.86 5.43
C SER A 27 7.42 8.57 5.29
N THR A 28 6.72 8.19 6.35
CA THR A 28 5.65 7.18 6.31
C THR A 28 4.31 7.87 6.37
N VAL A 29 3.42 7.54 5.43
CA VAL A 29 2.09 8.16 5.31
C VAL A 29 1.00 7.10 5.42
N LEU A 30 0.03 7.34 6.31
CA LEU A 30 -1.23 6.60 6.34
C LEU A 30 -2.17 7.24 5.30
N VAL A 31 -2.56 6.48 4.29
CA VAL A 31 -3.52 6.92 3.27
C VAL A 31 -4.88 6.36 3.65
N ALA A 32 -5.75 7.22 4.18
CA ALA A 32 -7.04 6.87 4.73
C ALA A 32 -8.15 7.27 3.76
N GLY A 33 -8.70 6.28 3.05
CA GLY A 33 -9.74 6.47 2.04
C GLY A 33 -11.15 6.14 2.53
N THR A 34 -12.17 6.85 2.01
CA THR A 34 -13.58 6.40 2.14
C THR A 34 -13.85 5.12 1.36
N MET A 35 -12.99 4.82 0.38
CA MET A 35 -12.89 3.56 -0.34
C MET A 35 -11.46 3.05 -0.17
N ASP A 36 -11.25 1.75 -0.28
CA ASP A 36 -9.91 1.16 -0.17
C ASP A 36 -8.92 1.82 -1.17
N PRO A 37 -7.85 2.48 -0.68
CA PRO A 37 -6.87 3.15 -1.53
C PRO A 37 -6.17 2.24 -2.54
N SER A 38 -6.15 0.93 -2.31
CA SER A 38 -5.59 -0.04 -3.25
C SER A 38 -6.34 -0.04 -4.60
N ARG A 39 -7.65 0.26 -4.62
CA ARG A 39 -8.48 0.33 -5.83
C ARG A 39 -8.03 1.39 -6.85
N TYR A 40 -7.35 2.44 -6.38
CA TYR A 40 -6.82 3.50 -7.24
C TYR A 40 -5.29 3.40 -7.40
N SER A 41 -4.71 2.30 -6.93
CA SER A 41 -3.27 2.03 -6.94
C SER A 41 -2.43 3.14 -6.30
N LEU A 42 -2.97 3.87 -5.30
CA LEU A 42 -2.30 5.05 -4.73
C LEU A 42 -0.91 4.74 -4.17
N GLY A 43 -0.74 3.55 -3.56
CA GLY A 43 0.57 3.08 -3.10
C GLY A 43 1.57 2.89 -4.24
N LEU A 44 1.14 2.33 -5.37
CA LEU A 44 2.00 2.15 -6.55
C LEU A 44 2.34 3.49 -7.21
N ARG A 45 1.35 4.39 -7.33
CA ARG A 45 1.55 5.76 -7.83
C ARG A 45 2.55 6.54 -6.96
N THR A 46 2.55 6.28 -5.64
CA THR A 46 3.54 6.86 -4.71
C THR A 46 4.95 6.38 -5.06
N LEU A 47 5.14 5.09 -5.38
CA LEU A 47 6.43 4.57 -5.83
C LEU A 47 6.91 5.23 -7.12
N CYS A 48 6.05 5.35 -8.13
CA CYS A 48 6.42 6.00 -9.40
C CYS A 48 6.73 7.50 -9.22
N ARG A 49 6.10 8.15 -8.23
CA ARG A 49 6.28 9.59 -7.97
C ARG A 49 7.58 9.92 -7.21
N TYR A 50 7.96 9.07 -6.27
CA TYR A 50 9.05 9.35 -5.31
C TYR A 50 10.25 8.41 -5.45
N GLY A 51 10.07 7.24 -6.03
CA GLY A 51 11.15 6.31 -6.32
C GLY A 51 11.88 6.65 -7.60
N ARG A 52 13.09 6.12 -7.71
CA ARG A 52 13.96 6.22 -8.88
C ARG A 52 14.22 4.81 -9.44
N PRO A 53 14.66 4.69 -10.71
CA PRO A 53 15.01 3.40 -11.30
C PRO A 53 16.04 2.59 -10.50
N ASP A 54 16.97 3.29 -9.82
CA ASP A 54 18.03 2.69 -9.00
C ASP A 54 17.56 2.32 -7.58
N ASP A 55 16.34 2.68 -7.20
CA ASP A 55 15.75 2.36 -5.89
C ASP A 55 15.08 0.98 -5.92
N ALA A 56 14.79 0.47 -4.72
CA ALA A 56 14.05 -0.77 -4.50
C ALA A 56 12.69 -0.49 -3.86
N ALA A 57 11.67 -1.27 -4.16
CA ALA A 57 10.37 -1.18 -3.52
C ALA A 57 9.86 -2.56 -3.09
N LEU A 58 9.26 -2.61 -1.91
CA LEU A 58 8.53 -3.78 -1.43
C LEU A 58 7.06 -3.40 -1.27
N ALA A 59 6.16 -4.22 -1.82
CA ALA A 59 4.73 -4.04 -1.61
C ALA A 59 4.06 -5.29 -1.04
N VAL A 60 3.22 -5.09 -0.02
CA VAL A 60 2.35 -6.12 0.55
C VAL A 60 0.95 -5.95 -0.03
N THR A 61 0.44 -6.98 -0.69
CA THR A 61 -0.88 -7.00 -1.33
C THR A 61 -1.84 -7.85 -0.51
N SER A 62 -3.01 -7.29 -0.22
CA SER A 62 -4.03 -7.90 0.66
C SER A 62 -5.43 -7.84 0.08
N THR A 63 -5.63 -7.19 -1.06
CA THR A 63 -6.91 -7.06 -1.77
C THR A 63 -6.83 -7.54 -3.22
N GLU A 64 -5.64 -7.51 -3.81
CA GLU A 64 -5.36 -7.85 -5.20
C GLU A 64 -4.17 -8.80 -5.28
N SER A 65 -4.12 -9.61 -6.34
CA SER A 65 -3.03 -10.57 -6.55
C SER A 65 -1.71 -9.87 -6.96
N ALA A 66 -0.61 -10.59 -6.86
CA ALA A 66 0.68 -10.14 -7.37
C ALA A 66 0.65 -9.83 -8.87
N ASP A 67 -0.06 -10.64 -9.67
CA ASP A 67 -0.18 -10.44 -11.11
C ASP A 67 -0.92 -9.14 -11.44
N GLN A 68 -2.05 -8.88 -10.77
CA GLN A 68 -2.82 -7.64 -10.92
C GLN A 68 -2.01 -6.42 -10.47
N THR A 69 -1.28 -6.56 -9.36
CA THR A 69 -0.42 -5.50 -8.81
C THR A 69 0.73 -5.19 -9.77
N THR A 70 1.36 -6.21 -10.34
CA THR A 70 2.47 -6.05 -11.31
C THR A 70 1.98 -5.35 -12.57
N ALA A 71 0.87 -5.81 -13.15
CA ALA A 71 0.30 -5.18 -14.35
C ALA A 71 -0.07 -3.70 -14.10
N SER A 72 -0.63 -3.40 -12.92
CA SER A 72 -0.94 -2.01 -12.53
C SER A 72 0.33 -1.17 -12.37
N TYR A 73 1.35 -1.72 -11.72
CA TYR A 73 2.62 -1.03 -11.53
C TYR A 73 3.29 -0.68 -12.86
N ASP A 74 3.41 -1.66 -13.76
CA ASP A 74 4.00 -1.48 -15.08
C ASP A 74 3.26 -0.41 -15.89
N SER A 75 1.93 -0.42 -15.85
CA SER A 75 1.10 0.57 -16.54
C SER A 75 1.21 1.98 -15.96
N ILE A 76 1.51 2.13 -14.66
CA ILE A 76 1.57 3.44 -13.99
C ILE A 76 2.97 4.05 -14.08
N CYS A 77 4.01 3.23 -13.89
CA CYS A 77 5.40 3.70 -13.87
C CYS A 77 6.05 3.76 -15.26
N ASP A 78 5.49 3.09 -16.28
CA ASP A 78 6.03 3.01 -17.64
C ASP A 78 7.54 2.63 -17.69
N GLY A 79 7.97 1.79 -16.74
CA GLY A 79 9.35 1.31 -16.63
C GLY A 79 10.33 2.21 -15.87
N ASP A 80 9.94 3.43 -15.46
CA ASP A 80 10.81 4.40 -14.78
C ASP A 80 10.77 4.31 -13.23
N GLY A 81 10.06 3.32 -12.69
CA GLY A 81 9.93 3.11 -11.24
C GLY A 81 11.03 2.27 -10.61
N PRO A 82 11.08 2.19 -9.26
CA PRO A 82 11.97 1.29 -8.54
C PRO A 82 11.79 -0.20 -8.90
N SER A 83 12.80 -1.02 -8.62
CA SER A 83 12.67 -2.49 -8.71
C SER A 83 11.68 -3.01 -7.66
N LEU A 84 10.59 -3.66 -8.11
CA LEU A 84 9.48 -4.07 -7.23
C LEU A 84 9.57 -5.52 -6.78
N GLY A 85 9.39 -5.77 -5.48
CA GLY A 85 9.16 -7.08 -4.88
C GLY A 85 7.82 -7.13 -4.15
N LEU A 86 7.14 -8.28 -4.21
CA LEU A 86 5.78 -8.43 -3.72
C LEU A 86 5.64 -9.51 -2.64
N VAL A 87 4.89 -9.18 -1.60
CA VAL A 87 4.31 -10.17 -0.69
C VAL A 87 2.82 -10.26 -0.98
N ASP A 88 2.40 -11.39 -1.54
CA ASP A 88 1.00 -11.64 -1.89
C ASP A 88 0.33 -12.48 -0.80
N THR A 89 -0.70 -11.92 -0.18
CA THR A 89 -1.45 -12.57 0.91
C THR A 89 -2.84 -13.08 0.46
N GLN A 90 -3.18 -12.88 -0.81
CA GLN A 90 -4.47 -13.22 -1.43
C GLN A 90 -4.40 -14.48 -2.29
N SER A 91 -3.32 -14.65 -3.04
CA SER A 91 -3.22 -15.77 -3.98
C SER A 91 -2.89 -17.09 -3.28
N GLU A 92 -3.70 -18.12 -3.55
CA GLU A 92 -3.46 -19.48 -3.05
C GLU A 92 -2.36 -20.22 -3.85
N ARG A 93 -1.99 -19.72 -5.04
CA ARG A 93 -1.08 -20.42 -5.97
C ARG A 93 0.34 -19.91 -5.85
N GLN A 94 1.19 -20.78 -5.31
CA GLN A 94 2.64 -20.58 -5.29
C GLN A 94 3.27 -21.19 -6.55
N TYR A 95 3.82 -20.36 -7.43
CA TYR A 95 4.77 -20.85 -8.41
C TYR A 95 6.18 -20.73 -7.82
N LEU A 96 6.90 -21.85 -7.74
CA LEU A 96 8.30 -21.88 -7.27
C LEU A 96 9.22 -20.89 -8.00
N SER A 97 8.87 -20.53 -9.23
CA SER A 97 9.59 -19.56 -10.06
C SER A 97 9.30 -18.10 -9.72
N SER A 98 8.25 -17.79 -8.95
CA SER A 98 7.82 -16.41 -8.69
C SER A 98 8.86 -15.58 -7.93
N LEU A 99 9.69 -16.20 -7.11
CA LEU A 99 10.79 -15.50 -6.40
C LEU A 99 11.92 -15.06 -7.35
N TYR A 100 12.04 -15.70 -8.51
CA TYR A 100 13.10 -15.45 -9.49
C TYR A 100 12.57 -14.82 -10.79
N GLY A 101 11.32 -14.37 -10.77
CA GLY A 101 10.69 -13.66 -11.89
C GLY A 101 11.14 -12.21 -11.99
N PRO A 102 10.63 -11.47 -13.00
CA PRO A 102 10.92 -10.04 -13.16
C PRO A 102 10.43 -9.20 -11.97
N THR A 103 9.34 -9.64 -11.34
CA THR A 103 8.82 -9.08 -10.08
C THR A 103 8.86 -10.19 -9.02
N PRO A 104 9.93 -10.29 -8.22
CA PRO A 104 10.06 -11.31 -7.20
C PRO A 104 8.87 -11.29 -6.23
N THR A 105 8.21 -12.44 -6.09
CA THR A 105 6.99 -12.55 -5.27
C THR A 105 7.11 -13.70 -4.27
N VAL A 106 6.81 -13.41 -3.00
CA VAL A 106 6.65 -14.41 -1.93
C VAL A 106 5.18 -14.45 -1.52
N PHE A 107 4.60 -15.65 -1.48
CA PHE A 107 3.21 -15.84 -1.11
C PHE A 107 3.07 -16.18 0.37
N THR A 108 2.13 -15.54 1.05
CA THR A 108 1.67 -15.96 2.38
C THR A 108 0.31 -16.65 2.25
N PRO A 109 0.05 -17.68 3.06
CA PRO A 109 -1.17 -18.49 2.93
C PRO A 109 -2.43 -17.76 3.42
N SER A 110 -2.29 -16.63 4.13
CA SER A 110 -3.41 -15.86 4.67
C SER A 110 -2.96 -14.47 5.12
N THR A 111 -3.85 -13.50 4.96
CA THR A 111 -3.79 -12.17 5.60
C THR A 111 -3.76 -12.23 7.13
N ALA A 112 -4.30 -13.27 7.76
CA ALA A 112 -4.30 -13.43 9.22
C ALA A 112 -2.91 -13.81 9.80
N ASP A 113 -2.00 -14.32 8.95
CA ASP A 113 -0.66 -14.73 9.34
C ASP A 113 0.36 -13.60 9.16
N LEU A 114 0.24 -12.60 10.04
CA LEU A 114 1.09 -11.41 10.02
C LEU A 114 2.59 -11.71 10.23
N GLU A 115 2.93 -12.80 10.93
CA GLU A 115 4.34 -13.20 11.08
C GLU A 115 4.91 -13.70 9.76
N ARG A 116 4.11 -14.42 8.97
CA ARG A 116 4.52 -14.84 7.64
C ARG A 116 4.79 -13.66 6.72
N VAL A 117 4.06 -12.55 6.85
CA VAL A 117 4.33 -11.31 6.10
C VAL A 117 5.72 -10.75 6.44
N VAL A 118 6.07 -10.70 7.74
CA VAL A 118 7.39 -10.23 8.18
C VAL A 118 8.52 -11.12 7.63
N ILE A 119 8.33 -12.44 7.67
CA ILE A 119 9.30 -13.41 7.13
C ILE A 119 9.43 -13.23 5.61
N ALA A 120 8.32 -13.09 4.90
CA ALA A 120 8.31 -12.91 3.44
C ALA A 120 9.05 -11.64 3.00
N LEU A 121 8.86 -10.52 3.70
CA LEU A 121 9.61 -9.30 3.44
C LEU A 121 11.12 -9.47 3.72
N SER A 122 11.46 -10.22 4.77
CA SER A 122 12.85 -10.55 5.09
C SER A 122 13.49 -11.42 4.00
N GLU A 123 12.75 -12.36 3.43
CA GLU A 123 13.21 -13.20 2.33
C GLU A 123 13.46 -12.38 1.06
N LEU A 124 12.53 -11.52 0.66
CA LEU A 124 12.69 -10.64 -0.50
C LEU A 124 13.91 -9.72 -0.37
N THR A 125 14.10 -9.11 0.80
CA THR A 125 15.23 -8.20 1.05
C THR A 125 16.58 -8.89 1.04
N GLN A 126 16.64 -10.18 1.37
CA GLN A 126 17.90 -10.94 1.41
C GLN A 126 18.23 -11.62 0.08
N THR A 127 17.22 -12.01 -0.69
CA THR A 127 17.39 -12.99 -1.78
C THR A 127 17.05 -12.47 -3.16
N ALA A 128 16.22 -11.42 -3.28
CA ALA A 128 15.60 -11.10 -4.56
C ALA A 128 15.68 -9.61 -4.94
N ILE A 129 15.59 -8.71 -3.96
CA ILE A 129 15.61 -7.27 -4.23
C ILE A 129 17.02 -6.72 -4.03
N PRO A 130 17.54 -5.89 -4.95
CA PRO A 130 18.88 -5.32 -4.83
C PRO A 130 19.06 -4.53 -3.54
N ALA A 131 20.27 -4.55 -2.99
CA ALA A 131 20.67 -3.59 -1.97
C ALA A 131 20.87 -2.23 -2.66
N THR A 132 20.02 -1.27 -2.31
CA THR A 132 20.00 0.09 -2.85
C THR A 132 20.14 1.11 -1.71
N ASP A 133 20.44 2.36 -2.05
CA ASP A 133 20.51 3.44 -1.06
C ASP A 133 19.12 3.69 -0.45
N SER A 134 18.07 3.74 -1.28
CA SER A 134 16.69 3.89 -0.83
C SER A 134 15.85 2.67 -1.16
N ARG A 135 15.13 2.18 -0.16
CA ARG A 135 14.15 1.10 -0.29
C ARG A 135 12.81 1.55 0.26
N HIS A 136 11.79 1.56 -0.60
CA HIS A 136 10.42 1.96 -0.29
C HIS A 136 9.61 0.78 0.27
N LEU A 137 8.59 1.08 1.07
CA LEU A 137 7.66 0.09 1.60
C LEU A 137 6.21 0.55 1.38
N VAL A 138 5.42 -0.32 0.75
CA VAL A 138 3.98 -0.09 0.49
C VAL A 138 3.17 -1.22 1.09
N VAL A 139 2.38 -0.94 2.12
CA VAL A 139 1.29 -1.82 2.55
C VAL A 139 0.02 -1.32 1.87
N ARG A 140 -0.41 -2.03 0.81
CA ARG A 140 -1.45 -1.50 -0.09
C ARG A 140 -2.78 -1.26 0.61
N SER A 141 -3.17 -2.18 1.50
CA SER A 141 -4.31 -2.03 2.40
C SER A 141 -4.10 -2.82 3.69
N VAL A 142 -4.35 -2.21 4.84
CA VAL A 142 -4.41 -2.90 6.14
C VAL A 142 -5.82 -3.35 6.52
N THR A 143 -6.85 -2.96 5.77
CA THR A 143 -8.24 -3.32 6.06
C THR A 143 -8.43 -4.84 6.19
N PRO A 144 -7.94 -5.68 5.25
CA PRO A 144 -8.03 -7.14 5.39
C PRO A 144 -7.25 -7.72 6.59
N PHE A 145 -6.21 -7.03 7.07
CA PHE A 145 -5.49 -7.46 8.27
C PHE A 145 -6.31 -7.17 9.53
N LEU A 146 -6.95 -6.00 9.59
CA LEU A 146 -7.80 -5.57 10.71
C LEU A 146 -9.10 -6.38 10.82
N GLU A 147 -9.60 -6.93 9.71
CA GLU A 147 -10.73 -7.87 9.69
C GLU A 147 -10.42 -9.21 10.39
N HIS A 148 -9.14 -9.59 10.45
CA HIS A 148 -8.71 -10.90 10.94
C HIS A 148 -7.78 -10.86 12.16
N ALA A 149 -7.31 -9.67 12.55
CA ALA A 149 -6.41 -9.48 13.67
C ALA A 149 -6.73 -8.19 14.43
N ALA A 150 -6.49 -8.22 15.75
CA ALA A 150 -6.66 -7.04 16.59
C ALA A 150 -5.72 -5.90 16.17
N THR A 151 -6.18 -4.66 16.32
CA THR A 151 -5.45 -3.43 15.99
C THR A 151 -4.03 -3.41 16.53
N ASP A 152 -3.82 -3.75 17.80
CA ASP A 152 -2.48 -3.79 18.41
C ASP A 152 -1.53 -4.75 17.68
N ARG A 153 -2.04 -5.91 17.22
CA ARG A 153 -1.22 -6.89 16.50
C ARG A 153 -0.82 -6.36 15.12
N VAL A 154 -1.74 -5.69 14.42
CA VAL A 154 -1.45 -5.04 13.13
C VAL A 154 -0.44 -3.89 13.33
N CYS A 155 -0.64 -3.03 14.32
CA CYS A 155 0.27 -1.95 14.67
C CYS A 155 1.70 -2.46 14.97
N ASN A 156 1.82 -3.52 15.78
CA ASN A 156 3.12 -4.12 16.11
C ASN A 156 3.84 -4.67 14.86
N VAL A 157 3.09 -5.21 13.90
CA VAL A 157 3.66 -5.73 12.65
C VAL A 157 4.09 -4.58 11.74
N LEU A 158 3.28 -3.53 11.59
CA LEU A 158 3.64 -2.32 10.84
C LEU A 158 4.95 -1.71 11.36
N GLN A 159 5.09 -1.57 12.68
CA GLN A 159 6.34 -1.08 13.30
C GLN A 159 7.55 -1.98 13.01
N ARG A 160 7.36 -3.31 12.96
CA ARG A 160 8.45 -4.24 12.66
C ARG A 160 8.87 -4.19 11.20
N ILE A 161 7.91 -4.11 10.28
CA ILE A 161 8.21 -4.08 8.85
C ILE A 161 8.74 -2.72 8.40
N GLU A 162 8.47 -1.63 9.13
CA GLU A 162 9.07 -0.31 8.91
C GLU A 162 10.60 -0.40 8.76
N GLY A 163 11.26 -1.30 9.51
CA GLY A 163 12.71 -1.50 9.47
C GLY A 163 13.26 -2.06 8.15
N VAL A 164 12.41 -2.53 7.23
CA VAL A 164 12.86 -2.90 5.87
C VAL A 164 13.08 -1.67 5.00
N ARG A 165 12.51 -0.51 5.33
CA ARG A 165 12.71 0.74 4.60
C ARG A 165 14.13 1.29 4.82
N THR A 166 14.74 1.89 3.81
CA THR A 166 16.11 2.46 3.92
C THR A 166 16.21 3.79 3.20
N GLY A 167 17.24 4.58 3.56
CA GLY A 167 17.55 5.86 2.93
C GLY A 167 16.38 6.84 3.00
N ASP A 168 16.07 7.46 1.86
CA ASP A 168 14.92 8.35 1.69
C ASP A 168 13.67 7.59 1.18
N GLY A 169 13.62 6.27 1.37
CA GLY A 169 12.50 5.43 0.96
C GLY A 169 11.19 5.88 1.62
N ILE A 170 10.11 5.93 0.83
CA ILE A 170 8.77 6.29 1.31
C ILE A 170 8.10 5.08 1.98
N GLY A 171 7.37 5.34 3.08
CA GLY A 171 6.44 4.40 3.68
C GLY A 171 5.01 4.76 3.30
N TYR A 172 4.24 3.77 2.83
CA TYR A 172 2.83 3.93 2.51
C TYR A 172 2.03 2.85 3.25
N VAL A 173 0.96 3.25 3.91
CA VAL A 173 -0.01 2.33 4.53
C VAL A 173 -1.41 2.75 4.10
N GLY A 174 -2.10 1.93 3.31
CA GLY A 174 -3.49 2.20 2.89
C GLY A 174 -4.53 1.64 3.87
N ILE A 175 -5.64 2.34 4.05
CA ILE A 175 -6.79 1.86 4.84
C ILE A 175 -8.10 2.41 4.28
N GLN A 176 -9.16 1.59 4.23
CA GLN A 176 -10.53 2.09 4.09
C GLN A 176 -11.04 2.47 5.48
N TYR A 177 -10.89 3.73 5.87
CA TYR A 177 -11.08 4.14 7.27
C TYR A 177 -12.55 4.02 7.74
N THR A 178 -13.50 4.00 6.80
CA THR A 178 -14.94 3.88 7.10
C THR A 178 -15.35 2.49 7.57
N GLU A 179 -14.51 1.46 7.35
CA GLU A 179 -14.74 0.09 7.84
C GLU A 179 -14.23 -0.12 9.28
N HIS A 180 -13.65 0.91 9.88
CA HIS A 180 -12.97 0.82 11.18
C HIS A 180 -13.41 1.94 12.10
N ASP A 181 -13.37 1.67 13.40
CA ASP A 181 -13.66 2.68 14.42
C ASP A 181 -12.54 3.73 14.52
N GLU A 182 -12.85 4.86 15.16
CA GLU A 182 -11.93 5.98 15.33
C GLU A 182 -10.67 5.61 16.13
N GLU A 183 -10.78 4.69 17.10
CA GLU A 183 -9.67 4.26 17.94
C GLU A 183 -8.65 3.46 17.12
N THR A 184 -9.12 2.62 16.20
CA THR A 184 -8.31 1.86 15.26
C THR A 184 -7.52 2.79 14.33
N VAL A 185 -8.20 3.75 13.70
CA VAL A 185 -7.55 4.72 12.82
C VAL A 185 -6.56 5.59 13.60
N ALA A 186 -6.93 6.04 14.80
CA ALA A 186 -6.05 6.82 15.66
C ALA A 186 -4.82 6.03 16.13
N SER A 187 -4.93 4.71 16.29
CA SER A 187 -3.80 3.85 16.66
C SER A 187 -2.81 3.70 15.52
N LEU A 188 -3.29 3.54 14.28
CA LEU A 188 -2.45 3.52 13.08
C LEU A 188 -1.79 4.88 12.83
N ALA A 189 -2.53 5.98 13.03
CA ALA A 189 -2.02 7.34 12.87
C ALA A 189 -0.81 7.64 13.77
N LYS A 190 -0.66 6.97 14.91
CA LYS A 190 0.49 7.12 15.82
C LYS A 190 1.78 6.51 15.25
N LEU A 191 1.69 5.68 14.21
CA LEU A 191 2.82 4.98 13.62
C LEU A 191 3.46 5.72 12.45
N VAL A 192 2.81 6.76 11.95
CA VAL A 192 3.16 7.43 10.68
C VAL A 192 3.51 8.91 10.90
N ASP A 193 4.15 9.53 9.92
CA ASP A 193 4.53 10.95 9.95
C ASP A 193 3.38 11.88 9.53
N GLY A 194 2.44 11.35 8.74
CA GLY A 194 1.30 12.09 8.21
C GLY A 194 0.16 11.17 7.78
N ILE A 195 -1.03 11.76 7.70
CA ILE A 195 -2.25 11.13 7.20
C ILE A 195 -2.67 11.87 5.94
N LEU A 196 -2.90 11.12 4.87
CA LEU A 196 -3.53 11.61 3.65
C LEU A 196 -4.96 11.08 3.61
N TRP A 197 -5.92 11.95 3.86
CA TRP A 197 -7.34 11.64 3.72
C TRP A 197 -7.72 11.66 2.24
N VAL A 198 -8.39 10.60 1.81
CA VAL A 198 -8.83 10.41 0.43
C VAL A 198 -10.35 10.26 0.40
N THR A 199 -11.02 11.21 -0.22
CA THR A 199 -12.50 11.22 -0.35
C THR A 199 -12.89 11.38 -1.81
N HIS A 200 -14.15 11.15 -2.15
CA HIS A 200 -14.68 11.46 -3.48
C HIS A 200 -15.26 12.88 -3.50
N GLY A 201 -14.88 13.64 -4.51
CA GLY A 201 -15.49 14.92 -4.85
C GLY A 201 -16.74 14.75 -5.71
N SER A 202 -17.35 15.86 -6.10
CA SER A 202 -18.64 15.89 -6.82
C SER A 202 -18.56 15.55 -8.32
N ALA A 203 -17.40 15.13 -8.84
CA ALA A 203 -17.15 14.96 -10.26
C ALA A 203 -16.20 13.78 -10.57
N ASP A 204 -16.39 12.65 -9.88
CA ASP A 204 -15.52 11.46 -10.02
C ASP A 204 -14.02 11.80 -9.87
N GLU A 205 -13.71 12.71 -8.95
CA GLU A 205 -12.35 13.13 -8.62
C GLU A 205 -12.05 12.73 -7.18
N LEU A 206 -10.85 12.21 -6.94
CA LEU A 206 -10.38 12.03 -5.57
C LEU A 206 -9.96 13.37 -4.98
N VAL A 207 -10.35 13.64 -3.75
CA VAL A 207 -9.92 14.82 -2.99
C VAL A 207 -8.93 14.37 -1.93
N PHE A 208 -7.75 15.00 -1.94
CA PHE A 208 -6.65 14.73 -1.03
C PHE A 208 -6.53 15.83 0.02
N GLU A 209 -6.63 15.47 1.30
CA GLU A 209 -6.37 16.37 2.43
C GLU A 209 -5.25 15.79 3.29
N TYR A 210 -4.12 16.48 3.35
CA TYR A 210 -2.96 16.03 4.13
C TYR A 210 -2.91 16.70 5.51
N GLN A 211 -2.67 15.88 6.53
CA GLN A 211 -2.46 16.31 7.90
C GLN A 211 -1.21 15.65 8.46
N SER A 212 -0.27 16.44 8.98
CA SER A 212 0.88 15.88 9.72
C SER A 212 0.40 15.17 10.99
N ALA A 213 0.96 13.99 11.27
CA ALA A 213 0.60 13.20 12.45
C ALA A 213 0.87 13.95 13.76
N ARG A 214 1.87 14.85 13.79
CA ARG A 214 2.14 15.74 14.93
C ARG A 214 0.97 16.67 15.27
N ARG A 215 0.07 16.91 14.32
CA ARG A 215 -1.13 17.75 14.47
C ARG A 215 -2.42 16.93 14.49
N PHE A 216 -2.34 15.60 14.51
CA PHE A 216 -3.53 14.76 14.56
C PHE A 216 -4.11 14.74 15.97
N SER A 217 -5.32 15.29 16.13
CA SER A 217 -6.04 15.37 17.41
C SER A 217 -7.09 14.28 17.59
N GLY A 218 -7.13 13.27 16.73
CA GLY A 218 -8.13 12.19 16.75
C GLY A 218 -9.39 12.44 15.92
N SER A 219 -9.55 13.63 15.33
CA SER A 219 -10.73 13.95 14.52
C SER A 219 -10.59 13.36 13.11
N ILE A 220 -11.50 12.46 12.74
CA ILE A 220 -11.63 11.95 11.37
C ILE A 220 -12.48 12.93 10.54
N PRO A 221 -12.11 13.27 9.30
CA PRO A 221 -12.95 14.09 8.44
C PRO A 221 -14.30 13.40 8.23
N ALA A 222 -15.39 14.16 8.40
CA ALA A 222 -16.71 13.66 8.06
C ALA A 222 -16.70 13.29 6.56
N GLY A 223 -16.92 12.01 6.25
CA GLY A 223 -17.18 11.58 4.88
C GLY A 223 -18.37 12.37 4.37
N LYS A 224 -18.14 13.29 3.44
CA LYS A 224 -19.23 14.06 2.86
C LYS A 224 -20.10 13.05 2.07
N PRO A 225 -21.40 12.96 2.37
CA PRO A 225 -22.30 12.06 1.64
C PRO A 225 -22.42 12.46 0.18
#